data_AF-X1NDP7-F1
#
_entry.id   AF-X1NDP7-F1
#
_cell.length_a   1.000
_cell.length_b   1.000
_cell.length_c   1.000
_cell.angle_alpha   90.00
_cell.angle_beta   90.00
_cell.angle_gamma   90.00
#
_symmetry.space_group_name_H-M   'P 1'
#
loop_
_entity.id
_entity.type
_entity.pdbx_description
1 polymer ?
#
loop_
_entity_poly.entity_id
_entity_poly.type
_entity_poly.pdbx_seq_one_letter_code
_entity_poly.pdbx_strand_id
1 'polypeptide(L)' 'MIKDQGIKLMLVASYFEKKSPKMIEEKTGIKALYLPLFVKGIENIEDNFGLVDYWIDQIIANIQ' A
#
# COMPACT_ATOMS: atom_id res chain seq x y z
N MET A 1 -8.61 3.77 -17.49
CA MET A 1 -7.50 2.92 -17.00
C MET A 1 -7.74 2.42 -15.57
N ILE A 2 -7.76 3.26 -14.52
CA ILE A 2 -7.96 2.76 -13.14
C ILE A 2 -9.41 2.33 -12.88
N LYS A 3 -10.39 3.23 -13.14
CA LYS A 3 -11.82 2.94 -12.93
C LYS A 3 -12.31 1.76 -13.78
N ASP A 4 -11.85 1.70 -15.03
CA ASP A 4 -12.34 0.74 -16.02
C ASP A 4 -11.78 -0.67 -15.82
N GLN A 5 -10.65 -0.81 -15.12
CA GLN A 5 -9.99 -2.10 -14.88
C GLN A 5 -10.35 -2.72 -13.53
N GLY A 6 -11.23 -2.08 -12.74
CA GLY A 6 -11.63 -2.59 -11.43
C GLY A 6 -10.50 -2.68 -10.41
N ILE A 7 -9.45 -1.87 -10.57
CA ILE A 7 -8.29 -1.87 -9.66
C ILE A 7 -8.71 -1.36 -8.29
N LYS A 8 -8.45 -2.17 -7.24
CA LYS A 8 -8.88 -1.90 -5.86
C LYS A 8 -7.85 -1.08 -5.08
N LEU A 9 -6.58 -1.41 -5.25
CA LEU A 9 -5.47 -0.89 -4.45
C LEU A 9 -4.40 -0.26 -5.32
N MET A 10 -3.89 0.88 -4.87
CA MET A 10 -2.65 1.49 -5.32
C MET A 10 -1.61 1.29 -4.23
N LEU A 11 -0.55 0.54 -4.51
CA LEU A 11 0.54 0.33 -3.56
C LEU A 11 1.48 1.56 -3.59
N VAL A 12 1.75 2.13 -2.43
CA VAL A 12 2.57 3.33 -2.27
C VAL A 12 3.70 3.04 -1.29
N ALA A 13 4.93 3.41 -1.61
CA ALA A 13 6.02 3.30 -0.64
C ALA A 13 5.80 4.29 0.51
N SER A 14 5.98 3.83 1.75
CA SER A 14 5.61 4.56 2.96
C SER A 14 6.34 5.90 3.15
N TYR A 15 7.48 6.12 2.48
CA TYR A 15 8.23 7.37 2.55
C TYR A 15 7.70 8.48 1.62
N PHE A 16 6.76 8.19 0.71
CA PHE A 16 6.20 9.21 -0.18
C PHE A 16 5.23 10.14 0.57
N GLU A 17 5.22 11.41 0.17
CA GLU A 17 4.24 12.39 0.64
C GLU A 17 2.82 11.99 0.21
N LYS A 18 1.84 12.23 1.08
CA LYS A 18 0.44 11.80 0.88
C LYS A 18 -0.34 12.60 -0.17
N LYS A 19 0.19 13.75 -0.62
CA LYS A 19 -0.55 14.68 -1.49
C LYS A 19 -0.93 14.06 -2.84
N SER A 20 0.03 13.48 -3.55
CA SER A 20 -0.23 12.88 -4.86
C SER A 20 -1.10 11.62 -4.78
N PRO A 21 -0.84 10.66 -3.86
CA PRO A 21 -1.74 9.51 -3.71
C PRO A 21 -3.17 9.91 -3.34
N LYS A 22 -3.38 10.86 -2.42
CA LYS A 22 -4.73 11.35 -2.06
C LYS A 22 -5.48 11.91 -3.27
N MET A 23 -4.81 12.73 -4.08
CA MET A 23 -5.43 13.28 -5.30
C MET A 23 -5.87 12.15 -6.26
N ILE A 24 -5.10 11.06 -6.35
CA ILE A 24 -5.46 9.90 -7.18
C ILE A 24 -6.65 9.16 -6.57
N GLU A 25 -6.68 8.93 -5.25
CA GLU A 25 -7.83 8.35 -4.55
C GLU A 25 -9.10 9.16 -4.81
N GLU A 26 -9.06 10.49 -4.63
CA GLU A 26 -10.19 11.39 -4.84
C GLU A 26 -10.72 11.38 -6.27
N LYS A 27 -9.83 11.31 -7.27
CA LYS A 27 -10.23 11.32 -8.69
C LYS A 27 -10.72 9.96 -9.19
N THR A 28 -10.19 8.87 -8.63
CA THR A 28 -10.36 7.53 -9.20
C THR A 28 -11.21 6.60 -8.35
N GLY A 29 -11.35 6.86 -7.05
CA GLY A 29 -12.00 5.96 -6.10
C GLY A 29 -11.15 4.75 -5.70
N ILE A 30 -9.90 4.67 -6.19
CA ILE A 30 -8.94 3.66 -5.71
C ILE A 30 -8.53 3.97 -4.27
N LYS A 31 -8.06 2.97 -3.53
CA LYS A 31 -7.49 3.14 -2.20
C LYS A 31 -5.97 3.06 -2.23
N ALA A 32 -5.28 4.03 -1.62
CA ALA A 32 -3.84 4.02 -1.47
C ALA A 32 -3.43 3.19 -0.23
N LEU A 33 -2.65 2.13 -0.45
CA LEU A 33 -2.07 1.31 0.61
C LEU A 33 -0.58 1.62 0.74
N TYR A 34 -0.18 2.19 1.88
CA TYR A 34 1.21 2.57 2.13
C TYR A 34 1.98 1.42 2.77
N LEU A 35 3.04 0.97 2.12
CA LEU A 35 3.85 -0.18 2.54
C LEU A 35 5.31 0.23 2.76
N PRO A 36 5.96 -0.24 3.84
CA PRO A 36 7.40 -0.03 4.04
C PRO A 36 8.21 -0.78 2.99
N LEU A 37 9.34 -0.20 2.54
CA LEU A 37 10.26 -0.90 1.63
C LEU A 37 11.46 -1.55 2.32
N PHE A 38 11.62 -1.31 3.61
CA PHE A 38 12.77 -1.78 4.37
C PHE A 38 12.30 -2.39 5.70
N VAL A 39 13.02 -3.42 6.13
CA VAL A 39 12.92 -3.98 7.49
C VAL A 39 13.28 -2.92 8.53
N LYS A 40 12.83 -3.10 9.78
CA LYS A 40 12.97 -2.12 10.88
C LYS A 40 12.17 -0.82 10.70
N GLY A 41 11.38 -0.69 9.63
CA GLY A 41 10.39 0.39 9.50
C GLY A 41 9.11 0.15 10.30
N ILE A 42 8.93 -1.07 10.82
CA ILE A 42 7.78 -1.53 11.61
C ILE A 42 8.33 -2.37 12.76
N GLU A 43 7.77 -2.17 13.95
CA GLU A 43 8.14 -2.93 15.15
C GLU A 43 7.96 -4.44 14.92
N ASN A 44 8.90 -5.24 15.39
CA ASN A 44 8.91 -6.71 15.27
C ASN A 44 9.02 -7.27 13.83
N ILE A 45 9.38 -6.45 12.83
CA ILE A 45 9.76 -6.91 11.48
C ILE A 45 11.26 -6.76 11.28
N GLU A 46 11.98 -7.85 11.46
CA GLU A 46 13.45 -7.86 11.48
C GLU A 46 14.10 -8.35 10.19
N ASP A 47 13.37 -9.15 9.39
CA ASP A 47 13.86 -9.72 8.15
C ASP A 47 12.88 -9.55 6.98
N ASN A 48 13.35 -9.92 5.78
CA ASN A 48 12.57 -9.76 4.56
C ASN A 48 11.38 -10.71 4.50
N PHE A 49 11.40 -11.84 5.20
CA PHE A 49 10.26 -12.76 5.23
C PHE A 49 9.12 -12.11 6.00
N GLY A 50 9.38 -11.59 7.20
CA GLY A 50 8.38 -10.84 7.98
C GLY A 50 7.89 -9.58 7.26
N LEU A 51 8.74 -8.92 6.47
CA LEU A 51 8.33 -7.77 5.65
C LEU A 51 7.35 -8.18 4.55
N VAL A 52 7.61 -9.29 3.86
CA VAL A 52 6.72 -9.82 2.82
C VAL A 52 5.41 -10.34 3.42
N ASP A 53 5.47 -11.05 4.54
CA ASP A 53 4.27 -11.51 5.27
C ASP A 53 3.39 -10.31 5.65
N TYR A 54 4.01 -9.24 6.19
CA TYR A 54 3.31 -8.00 6.49
C TYR A 54 2.65 -7.38 5.25
N TRP A 55 3.34 -7.32 4.10
CA TRP A 55 2.74 -6.82 2.87
C TRP A 55 1.51 -7.64 2.45
N ILE A 56 1.61 -8.97 2.51
CA ILE A 56 0.50 -9.88 2.17
C ILE A 56 -0.69 -9.63 3.09
N ASP A 57 -0.46 -9.57 4.40
CA ASP A 57 -1.51 -9.31 5.39
C ASP A 57 -2.20 -7.96 5.15
N GLN A 58 -1.41 -6.91 4.88
CA GLN A 58 -1.97 -5.59 4.56
C GLN A 58 -2.75 -5.61 3.24
N ILE A 59 -2.29 -6.32 2.21
CA ILE A 59 -3.02 -6.41 0.94
C ILE A 59 -4.34 -7.15 1.14
N ILE A 60 -4.33 -8.33 1.78
CA ILE A 60 -5.53 -9.13 2.05
C ILE A 60 -6.56 -8.33 2.86
N ALA A 61 -6.11 -7.61 3.89
CA ALA A 61 -6.99 -6.80 4.72
C ALA A 61 -7.64 -5.62 3.98
N ASN A 62 -7.07 -5.19 2.85
CA ASN A 62 -7.50 -3.97 2.16
C ASN A 62 -8.08 -4.21 0.75
N ILE A 63 -7.95 -5.40 0.16
CA ILE A 63 -8.37 -5.69 -1.22
C ILE A 63 -9.86 -6.04 -1.38
N GLN A 64 -10.64 -6.01 -0.29
CA GLN A 64 -12.09 -6.30 -0.30
C GLN A 64 -12.89 -5.33 -1.19
#